data_AF-A0A8T3QQ22-F1
#
_entry.id   AF-A0A8T3QQ22-F1
#
_cell.length_a   1.000
_cell.length_b   1.000
_cell.length_c   1.000
_cell.angle_alpha   90.00
_cell.angle_beta   90.00
_cell.angle_gamma   90.00
#
_symmetry.space_group_name_H-M   'P 1'
#
loop_
_entity.id
_entity.type
_entity.pdbx_description
1 polymer ?
#
loop_
_entity_poly.entity_id
_entity_poly.type
_entity_poly.pdbx_seq_one_letter_code
_entity_poly.pdbx_strand_id
1 'polypeptide(L)'
;MTDQRFGAVIRFLRIRRRWRQQDLADRARVSQSVVSRMERGHFGSVSLDKIRAVAAALDIRVDINARWRAGDLDRMLAAGHSALHEAVARRLLHLDGWEFAPEVSFSKFGERGVIDILAWHVASTSLLVIELKTELVDFNEMLGTLDRKRRLAAEIARERGWLERAASVSVWLIVADSSTSRRRAADHATMLRAALPLDGRAIRSWLARPGSATGCLSFWSTGHAGTGTPPSALIRSTRHRIRVPPTREQARTPARPSASEAPEAP
;
A
#
# COMPACT_ATOMS: atom_id res chain seq x y z
N MET A 1 -17.56 6.03 -2.59
CA MET A 1 -18.66 7.00 -2.43
C MET A 1 -18.92 7.62 -3.80
N THR A 2 -20.17 7.97 -4.15
CA THR A 2 -20.48 8.66 -5.41
C THR A 2 -20.32 10.17 -5.25
N ASP A 3 -20.05 10.88 -6.34
CA ASP A 3 -19.91 12.34 -6.39
C ASP A 3 -21.11 13.06 -5.76
N GLN A 4 -22.34 12.62 -6.06
CA GLN A 4 -23.56 13.18 -5.49
C GLN A 4 -23.64 13.03 -3.96
N ARG A 5 -23.26 11.85 -3.44
CA ARG A 5 -23.22 11.62 -1.99
C ARG A 5 -22.15 12.47 -1.33
N PHE A 6 -21.00 12.65 -1.97
CA PHE A 6 -19.94 13.48 -1.42
C PHE A 6 -20.34 14.97 -1.39
N GLY A 7 -20.97 15.47 -2.45
CA GLY A 7 -21.51 16.84 -2.49
C GLY A 7 -22.55 17.10 -1.39
N ALA A 8 -23.43 16.14 -1.13
CA ALA A 8 -24.41 16.23 -0.05
C ALA A 8 -23.76 16.29 1.34
N VAL A 9 -22.68 15.53 1.59
CA VAL A 9 -21.92 15.58 2.85
C VAL A 9 -21.27 16.96 3.05
N ILE A 10 -20.67 17.53 2.01
CA ILE A 10 -20.08 18.88 2.06
C ILE A 10 -21.16 19.90 2.43
N ARG A 11 -22.31 19.87 1.76
CA ARG A 11 -23.44 20.76 2.03
C ARG A 11 -23.95 20.62 3.46
N PHE A 12 -24.12 19.38 3.92
CA PHE A 12 -24.56 19.08 5.28
C PHE A 12 -23.61 19.65 6.33
N LEU A 13 -22.30 19.39 6.21
CA LEU A 13 -21.30 19.87 7.16
C LEU A 13 -21.18 21.39 7.16
N ARG A 14 -21.27 22.04 5.99
CA ARG A 14 -21.29 23.49 5.89
C ARG A 14 -22.50 24.08 6.63
N ILE A 15 -23.70 23.56 6.40
CA ILE A 15 -24.93 24.03 7.07
C ILE A 15 -24.86 23.79 8.58
N ARG A 16 -24.32 22.64 9.01
CA ARG A 16 -24.11 22.34 10.44
C ARG A 16 -23.17 23.34 11.12
N ARG A 17 -22.18 23.87 10.39
CA ARG A 17 -21.29 24.96 10.85
C ARG A 17 -21.92 26.35 10.71
N ARG A 18 -23.17 26.46 10.24
CA ARG A 18 -23.87 27.72 9.94
C ARG A 18 -23.12 28.62 8.94
N TRP A 19 -22.34 28.02 8.04
CA TRP A 19 -21.59 28.75 7.03
C TRP A 19 -22.41 28.92 5.75
N ARG A 20 -22.33 30.10 5.13
CA ARG A 20 -22.75 30.31 3.74
C ARG A 20 -21.72 29.66 2.82
N GLN A 21 -22.09 29.44 1.55
CA GLN A 21 -21.14 28.90 0.57
C GLN A 21 -19.92 29.82 0.40
N GLN A 22 -20.11 31.14 0.52
CA GLN A 22 -19.01 32.11 0.48
C GLN A 22 -18.02 31.90 1.64
N ASP A 23 -18.51 31.69 2.86
CA ASP A 23 -17.64 31.52 4.04
C ASP A 23 -16.75 30.26 3.91
N LEU A 24 -17.30 29.17 3.36
CA LEU A 24 -16.52 27.97 3.04
C LEU A 24 -15.50 28.21 1.91
N ALA A 25 -15.89 29.00 0.90
CA ALA A 25 -15.02 29.35 -0.21
C ALA A 25 -13.81 30.16 0.28
N ASP A 26 -14.04 31.16 1.13
CA ASP A 26 -13.00 31.99 1.73
C ASP A 26 -12.06 31.15 2.58
N ARG A 27 -12.61 30.26 3.42
CA ARG A 27 -11.82 29.37 4.28
C ARG A 27 -10.94 28.37 3.50
N ALA A 28 -11.40 27.96 2.32
CA ALA A 28 -10.70 27.05 1.42
C ALA A 28 -9.86 27.76 0.34
N ARG A 29 -9.87 29.11 0.30
CA ARG A 29 -9.22 29.93 -0.73
C ARG A 29 -9.62 29.54 -2.16
N VAL A 30 -10.91 29.30 -2.37
CA VAL A 30 -11.51 29.02 -3.69
C VAL A 30 -12.66 29.98 -3.98
N SER A 31 -13.18 29.99 -5.20
CA SER A 31 -14.40 30.74 -5.50
C SER A 31 -15.65 30.05 -4.95
N GLN A 32 -16.68 30.82 -4.60
CA GLN A 32 -17.98 30.28 -4.20
C GLN A 32 -18.59 29.33 -5.26
N SER A 33 -18.32 29.61 -6.55
CA SER A 33 -18.74 28.75 -7.66
C SER A 33 -18.11 27.35 -7.65
N VAL A 34 -16.92 27.18 -7.07
CA VAL A 34 -16.31 25.85 -6.82
C VAL A 34 -17.10 25.11 -5.75
N VAL A 35 -17.42 25.77 -4.63
CA VAL A 35 -18.23 25.19 -3.55
C VAL A 35 -19.61 24.77 -4.07
N SER A 36 -20.29 25.64 -4.82
CA SER A 36 -21.60 25.33 -5.43
C SER A 36 -21.55 24.12 -6.37
N ARG A 37 -20.49 23.99 -7.20
CA ARG A 37 -20.32 22.81 -8.07
C ARG A 37 -20.10 21.53 -7.27
N MET A 38 -19.25 21.58 -6.25
CA MET A 38 -18.97 20.44 -5.39
C MET A 38 -20.22 19.98 -4.63
N GLU A 39 -21.01 20.90 -4.06
CA GLU A 39 -22.25 20.57 -3.34
C GLU A 39 -23.33 19.94 -4.22
N ARG A 40 -23.30 20.21 -5.53
CA ARG A 40 -24.20 19.61 -6.52
C ARG A 40 -23.63 18.32 -7.16
N GLY A 41 -22.48 17.84 -6.69
CA GLY A 41 -21.86 16.63 -7.20
C GLY A 41 -21.12 16.79 -8.54
N HIS A 42 -20.79 18.01 -8.97
CA HIS A 42 -20.09 18.25 -10.24
C HIS A 42 -18.57 18.34 -10.04
N PHE A 43 -17.94 17.22 -9.68
CA PHE A 43 -16.50 17.18 -9.41
C PHE A 43 -15.64 17.12 -10.67
N GLY A 44 -16.17 16.65 -11.80
CA GLY A 44 -15.40 16.48 -13.05
C GLY A 44 -14.77 17.74 -13.64
N SER A 45 -15.24 18.93 -13.24
CA SER A 45 -14.68 20.24 -13.68
C SER A 45 -13.87 20.95 -12.57
N VAL A 46 -13.62 20.28 -11.45
CA VAL A 46 -12.93 20.81 -10.28
C VAL A 46 -11.60 20.07 -10.12
N SER A 47 -10.50 20.80 -10.09
CA SER A 47 -9.17 20.21 -9.86
C SER A 47 -9.10 19.53 -8.49
N LEU A 48 -8.36 18.42 -8.40
CA LEU A 48 -8.14 17.67 -7.15
C LEU A 48 -7.65 18.55 -5.99
N ASP A 49 -6.80 19.54 -6.26
CA ASP A 49 -6.29 20.46 -5.22
C ASP A 49 -7.41 21.31 -4.59
N LYS A 50 -8.35 21.77 -5.41
CA LYS A 50 -9.54 22.52 -4.94
C LYS A 50 -10.48 21.61 -4.16
N ILE A 51 -10.63 20.36 -4.59
CA ILE A 51 -11.43 19.36 -3.86
C ILE A 51 -10.83 19.13 -2.47
N ARG A 52 -9.52 18.93 -2.39
CA ARG A 52 -8.78 18.76 -1.13
C ARG A 52 -8.87 20.00 -0.23
N ALA A 53 -8.73 21.20 -0.80
CA ALA A 53 -8.81 22.44 -0.03
C ALA A 53 -10.18 22.64 0.63
N VAL A 54 -11.27 22.41 -0.11
CA VAL A 54 -12.64 22.51 0.42
C VAL A 54 -12.93 21.41 1.45
N ALA A 55 -12.48 20.18 1.20
CA ALA A 55 -12.61 19.07 2.15
C ALA A 55 -11.86 19.35 3.46
N ALA A 56 -10.61 19.84 3.37
CA ALA A 56 -9.80 20.19 4.53
C ALA A 56 -10.42 21.32 5.36
N ALA A 57 -11.06 22.31 4.73
CA ALA A 57 -11.77 23.37 5.44
C ALA A 57 -12.96 22.87 6.29
N LEU A 58 -13.47 21.66 5.98
CA LEU A 58 -14.53 20.97 6.71
C LEU A 58 -14.01 19.81 7.57
N ASP A 59 -12.69 19.66 7.72
CA ASP A 59 -12.01 18.55 8.40
C ASP A 59 -12.33 17.16 7.80
N ILE A 60 -12.59 17.12 6.50
CA ILE A 60 -12.80 15.89 5.74
C ILE A 60 -11.46 15.45 5.13
N ARG A 61 -11.06 14.20 5.37
CA ARG A 61 -9.95 13.56 4.66
C ARG A 61 -10.43 13.00 3.31
N VAL A 62 -9.66 13.27 2.24
CA VAL A 62 -9.95 12.78 0.88
C VAL A 62 -8.76 11.97 0.39
N ASP A 63 -8.98 10.66 0.29
CA ASP A 63 -8.00 9.70 -0.23
C ASP A 63 -8.32 9.36 -1.70
N ILE A 64 -7.29 9.32 -2.55
CA ILE A 64 -7.42 8.92 -3.94
C ILE A 64 -7.04 7.45 -4.04
N ASN A 65 -8.03 6.61 -4.30
CA ASN A 65 -7.84 5.18 -4.53
C ASN A 65 -7.98 4.89 -6.03
N ALA A 66 -6.87 4.58 -6.69
CA ALA A 66 -6.89 4.14 -8.08
C ALA A 66 -7.48 2.72 -8.15
N ARG A 67 -8.49 2.53 -9.00
CA ARG A 67 -9.02 1.20 -9.33
C ARG A 67 -8.99 1.03 -10.85
N TRP A 68 -8.28 0.02 -11.31
CA TRP A 68 -8.11 -0.30 -12.72
C TRP A 68 -8.80 -1.63 -13.04
N ARG A 69 -9.52 -1.73 -14.16
CA ARG A 69 -10.16 -3.00 -14.58
C ARG A 69 -9.10 -3.92 -15.19
N ALA A 70 -8.99 -5.14 -14.65
CA ALA A 70 -8.17 -6.28 -15.09
C ALA A 70 -6.99 -6.72 -14.19
N GLY A 71 -7.08 -6.58 -12.85
CA GLY A 71 -6.41 -7.46 -11.87
C GLY A 71 -4.87 -7.54 -11.87
N ASP A 72 -4.17 -6.81 -12.74
CA ASP A 72 -2.73 -6.95 -12.93
C ASP A 72 -1.94 -6.24 -11.82
N LEU A 73 -2.45 -5.11 -11.31
CA LEU A 73 -1.88 -4.47 -10.12
C LEU A 73 -2.05 -5.34 -8.87
N ASP A 74 -3.22 -5.94 -8.67
CA ASP A 74 -3.46 -6.85 -7.55
C ASP A 74 -2.59 -8.11 -7.67
N ARG A 75 -2.36 -8.63 -8.89
CA ARG A 75 -1.42 -9.72 -9.15
C ARG A 75 0.05 -9.32 -8.96
N MET A 76 0.44 -8.10 -9.35
CA MET A 76 1.80 -7.61 -9.13
C MET A 76 2.08 -7.35 -7.64
N LEU A 77 1.10 -6.79 -6.92
CA LEU A 77 1.15 -6.64 -5.46
C LEU A 77 1.17 -8.00 -4.77
N ALA A 78 0.35 -8.95 -5.22
CA ALA A 78 0.38 -10.34 -4.77
C ALA A 78 1.72 -11.00 -5.09
N ALA A 79 2.29 -10.82 -6.29
CA ALA A 79 3.55 -11.41 -6.68
C ALA A 79 4.72 -10.94 -5.81
N GLY A 80 4.76 -9.64 -5.47
CA GLY A 80 5.76 -9.11 -4.54
C GLY A 80 5.62 -9.70 -3.13
N HIS A 81 4.39 -9.84 -2.64
CA HIS A 81 4.12 -10.47 -1.34
C HIS A 81 4.46 -11.97 -1.35
N SER A 82 4.04 -12.71 -2.38
CA SER A 82 4.36 -14.14 -2.54
C SER A 82 5.85 -14.40 -2.69
N ALA A 83 6.59 -13.56 -3.42
CA ALA A 83 8.04 -13.68 -3.54
C ALA A 83 8.76 -13.40 -2.21
N LEU A 84 8.28 -12.41 -1.45
CA LEU A 84 8.79 -12.14 -0.10
C LEU A 84 8.48 -13.31 0.84
N HIS A 85 7.27 -13.85 0.78
CA HIS A 85 6.82 -14.99 1.55
C HIS A 85 7.70 -16.22 1.30
N GLU A 86 7.87 -16.61 0.04
CA GLU A 86 8.73 -17.70 -0.39
C GLU A 86 10.19 -17.51 0.08
N ALA A 87 10.73 -16.29 -0.04
CA ALA A 87 12.10 -16.00 0.39
C ALA A 87 12.29 -16.14 1.91
N VAL A 88 11.29 -15.73 2.71
CA VAL A 88 11.31 -15.85 4.17
C VAL A 88 11.10 -17.31 4.59
N ALA A 89 10.11 -18.00 4.02
CA ALA A 89 9.84 -19.41 4.29
C ALA A 89 11.08 -20.28 4.03
N ARG A 90 11.76 -20.06 2.90
CA ARG A 90 13.03 -20.73 2.60
C ARG A 90 14.10 -20.47 3.65
N ARG A 91 14.20 -19.25 4.19
CA ARG A 91 15.14 -18.95 5.27
C ARG A 91 14.81 -19.71 6.56
N LEU A 92 13.51 -19.82 6.89
CA LEU A 92 13.03 -20.53 8.08
C LEU A 92 13.30 -22.03 8.01
N LEU A 93 13.21 -22.65 6.83
CA LEU A 93 13.57 -24.07 6.62
C LEU A 93 15.03 -24.39 6.98
N HIS A 94 15.90 -23.38 7.02
CA HIS A 94 17.31 -23.51 7.40
C HIS A 94 17.59 -23.05 8.83
N LEU A 95 16.58 -22.96 9.68
CA LEU A 95 16.74 -22.69 11.11
C LEU A 95 16.47 -23.95 11.90
N ASP A 96 17.43 -24.34 12.73
CA ASP A 96 17.31 -25.51 13.59
C ASP A 96 16.29 -25.27 14.71
N GLY A 97 15.48 -26.29 15.01
CA GLY A 97 14.52 -26.26 16.12
C GLY A 97 13.26 -25.41 15.88
N TRP A 98 13.08 -24.88 14.66
CA TRP A 98 11.89 -24.11 14.27
C TRP A 98 10.94 -24.93 13.41
N GLU A 99 9.68 -24.99 13.84
CA GLU A 99 8.56 -25.37 13.00
C GLU A 99 7.81 -24.12 12.57
N PHE A 100 7.26 -24.08 11.35
CA PHE A 100 6.44 -22.95 10.91
C PHE A 100 5.25 -23.38 10.05
N ALA A 101 4.24 -22.52 10.03
CA ALA A 101 3.02 -22.69 9.26
C ALA A 101 2.73 -21.37 8.52
N PRO A 102 2.61 -21.40 7.19
CA PRO A 102 2.21 -20.23 6.41
C PRO A 102 0.68 -20.03 6.44
N GLU A 103 0.25 -18.80 6.21
CA GLU A 103 -1.15 -18.42 6.01
C GLU A 103 -2.12 -18.98 7.07
N VAL A 104 -1.78 -18.78 8.35
CA VAL A 104 -2.57 -19.30 9.46
C VAL A 104 -3.80 -18.42 9.69
N SER A 105 -4.95 -18.86 9.20
CA SER A 105 -6.23 -18.20 9.42
C SER A 105 -6.73 -18.36 10.85
N PHE A 106 -7.43 -17.35 11.38
CA PHE A 106 -8.09 -17.41 12.67
C PHE A 106 -9.42 -16.66 12.66
N SER A 107 -10.34 -17.09 13.52
CA SER A 107 -11.60 -16.41 13.85
C SER A 107 -11.92 -16.63 15.32
N LYS A 108 -11.65 -15.63 16.17
CA LYS A 108 -11.69 -15.73 17.63
C LYS A 108 -12.32 -14.48 18.23
N PHE A 109 -13.35 -14.65 19.06
CA PHE A 109 -14.00 -13.54 19.79
C PHE A 109 -14.38 -12.33 18.91
N GLY A 110 -14.82 -12.59 17.66
CA GLY A 110 -15.17 -11.54 16.68
C GLY A 110 -13.97 -10.95 15.92
N GLU A 111 -12.74 -11.27 16.31
CA GLU A 111 -11.52 -10.97 15.57
C GLU A 111 -11.29 -12.06 14.50
N ARG A 112 -10.98 -11.64 13.28
CA ARG A 112 -10.66 -12.56 12.17
C ARG A 112 -9.47 -12.05 11.39
N GLY A 113 -8.71 -12.96 10.82
CA GLY A 113 -7.56 -12.62 9.99
C GLY A 113 -6.73 -13.84 9.63
N VAL A 114 -5.57 -13.55 9.06
CA VAL A 114 -4.56 -14.55 8.67
C VAL A 114 -3.22 -14.04 9.18
N ILE A 115 -2.43 -14.88 9.83
CA ILE A 115 -1.01 -14.63 10.13
C ILE A 115 -0.21 -15.12 8.92
N ASP A 116 0.67 -14.28 8.36
CA ASP A 116 1.38 -14.63 7.12
C ASP A 116 2.28 -15.86 7.33
N ILE A 117 3.06 -15.86 8.43
CA ILE A 117 3.76 -17.05 8.91
C ILE A 117 3.74 -17.06 10.45
N LEU A 118 3.30 -18.17 11.03
CA LEU A 118 3.46 -18.45 12.45
C LEU A 118 4.58 -19.46 12.62
N ALA A 119 5.55 -19.18 13.49
CA ALA A 119 6.66 -20.08 13.77
C ALA A 119 6.76 -20.40 15.28
N TRP A 120 7.20 -21.62 15.58
CA TRP A 120 7.38 -22.16 16.92
C TRP A 120 8.77 -22.75 17.06
N HIS A 121 9.50 -22.32 18.08
CA HIS A 121 10.75 -22.93 18.46
C HIS A 121 10.50 -23.99 19.54
N VAL A 122 10.82 -25.25 19.22
CA VAL A 122 10.46 -26.42 20.03
C VAL A 122 11.12 -26.36 21.41
N ALA A 123 12.43 -26.14 21.47
CA ALA A 123 13.19 -26.25 22.71
C ALA A 123 12.87 -25.15 23.75
N SER A 124 12.55 -23.93 23.30
CA SER A 124 12.28 -22.79 24.19
C SER A 124 10.79 -22.46 24.32
N THR A 125 9.93 -23.21 23.63
CA THR A 125 8.47 -22.95 23.49
C THR A 125 8.14 -21.50 23.13
N SER A 126 9.02 -20.88 22.33
CA SER A 126 8.85 -19.49 21.88
C SER A 126 8.06 -19.44 20.58
N LEU A 127 7.09 -18.54 20.51
CA LEU A 127 6.33 -18.25 19.31
C LEU A 127 6.85 -16.99 18.63
N LEU A 128 6.80 -17.01 17.32
CA LEU A 128 7.15 -15.88 16.46
C LEU A 128 6.04 -15.68 15.41
N VAL A 129 5.36 -14.54 15.51
CA VAL A 129 4.39 -14.08 14.53
C VAL A 129 5.12 -13.24 13.48
N ILE A 130 5.11 -13.67 12.24
CA ILE A 130 5.80 -12.98 11.15
C ILE A 130 4.77 -12.37 10.21
N GLU A 131 4.93 -11.08 9.95
CA GLU A 131 4.10 -10.30 9.04
C GLU A 131 4.92 -9.73 7.91
N LEU A 132 4.42 -9.88 6.69
CA LEU A 132 5.11 -9.52 5.46
C LEU A 132 4.43 -8.33 4.81
N LYS A 133 5.19 -7.27 4.55
CA LYS A 133 4.71 -6.07 3.85
C LYS A 133 5.61 -5.74 2.67
N THR A 134 5.01 -5.47 1.52
CA THR A 134 5.75 -4.95 0.36
C THR A 134 6.03 -3.45 0.49
N GLU A 135 5.20 -2.74 1.26
CA GLU A 135 5.34 -1.31 1.53
C GLU A 135 4.76 -0.92 2.90
N LEU A 136 5.19 0.23 3.41
CA LEU A 136 4.72 0.81 4.68
C LEU A 136 3.76 1.97 4.38
N VAL A 137 2.46 1.77 4.59
CA VAL A 137 1.42 2.76 4.26
C VAL A 137 0.87 3.45 5.50
N ASP A 138 0.21 2.68 6.39
CA ASP A 138 -0.32 3.15 7.66
C ASP A 138 0.34 2.38 8.81
N PHE A 139 1.10 3.09 9.62
CA PHE A 139 1.84 2.49 10.74
C PHE A 139 0.94 2.16 11.94
N ASN A 140 -0.13 2.93 12.18
CA ASN A 140 -1.01 2.71 13.33
C ASN A 140 -1.85 1.45 13.10
N GLU A 141 -2.44 1.32 11.91
CA GLU A 141 -3.20 0.12 11.53
C GLU A 141 -2.30 -1.12 11.51
N MET A 142 -1.07 -0.98 10.99
CA MET A 142 -0.09 -2.06 10.94
C MET A 142 0.29 -2.55 12.35
N LEU A 143 0.64 -1.63 13.25
CA LEU A 143 1.01 -1.99 14.63
C LEU A 143 -0.18 -2.57 15.40
N GLY A 144 -1.39 -2.04 15.21
CA GLY A 144 -2.60 -2.61 15.80
C GLY A 144 -2.90 -4.03 15.30
N THR A 145 -2.67 -4.30 14.00
CA THR A 145 -2.82 -5.65 13.43
C THR A 145 -1.78 -6.62 13.99
N LEU A 146 -0.52 -6.18 14.14
CA LEU A 146 0.55 -6.97 14.75
C LEU A 146 0.25 -7.31 16.21
N ASP A 147 -0.17 -6.33 17.01
CA ASP A 147 -0.54 -6.55 18.43
C ASP A 147 -1.66 -7.58 18.56
N ARG A 148 -2.70 -7.44 17.73
CA ARG A 148 -3.81 -8.38 17.68
C ARG A 148 -3.36 -9.81 17.40
N LYS A 149 -2.53 -9.99 16.37
CA LYS A 149 -1.99 -11.32 16.00
C LYS A 149 -1.12 -11.89 17.11
N ARG A 150 -0.28 -11.06 17.74
CA ARG A 150 0.55 -11.45 18.89
C ARG A 150 -0.30 -12.01 20.04
N ARG A 151 -1.41 -11.35 20.36
CA ARG A 151 -2.31 -11.75 21.44
C ARG A 151 -2.95 -13.13 21.21
N LEU A 152 -3.32 -13.41 19.96
CA LEU A 152 -4.01 -14.66 19.60
C LEU A 152 -3.06 -15.83 19.29
N ALA A 153 -1.78 -15.56 19.02
CA ALA A 153 -0.83 -16.55 18.54
C ALA A 153 -0.68 -17.78 19.45
N ALA A 154 -0.70 -17.58 20.78
CA ALA A 154 -0.58 -18.69 21.73
C ALA A 154 -1.78 -19.65 21.66
N GLU A 155 -2.99 -19.11 21.55
CA GLU A 155 -4.19 -19.93 21.40
C GLU A 155 -4.20 -20.65 20.05
N ILE A 156 -3.85 -19.94 18.97
CA ILE A 156 -3.73 -20.50 17.62
C ILE A 156 -2.72 -21.66 17.62
N ALA A 157 -1.54 -21.48 18.21
CA ALA A 157 -0.52 -22.53 18.28
C ALA A 157 -1.00 -23.77 19.05
N ARG A 158 -1.77 -23.58 20.13
CA ARG A 158 -2.36 -24.69 20.91
C ARG A 158 -3.37 -25.48 20.08
N GLU A 159 -4.22 -24.81 19.30
CA GLU A 159 -5.18 -25.47 18.41
C GLU A 159 -4.50 -26.26 17.29
N ARG A 160 -3.27 -25.88 16.93
CA ARG A 160 -2.43 -26.62 15.98
C ARG A 160 -1.71 -27.81 16.61
N GLY A 161 -1.87 -28.04 17.92
CA GLY A 161 -1.17 -29.09 18.65
C GLY A 161 0.33 -28.85 18.82
N TRP A 162 0.80 -27.62 18.63
CA TRP A 162 2.22 -27.30 18.75
C TRP A 162 2.67 -27.26 20.20
N LEU A 163 1.93 -26.57 21.05
CA LEU A 163 2.32 -26.37 22.45
C LEU A 163 1.12 -26.04 23.34
N GLU A 164 1.16 -26.52 24.57
CA GLU A 164 0.15 -26.20 25.59
C GLU A 164 0.30 -24.77 26.14
N ARG A 165 1.55 -24.32 26.32
CA ARG A 165 1.87 -22.98 26.83
C ARG A 165 3.13 -22.41 26.20
N ALA A 166 3.03 -21.19 25.67
CA ALA A 166 4.17 -20.47 25.12
C ALA A 166 4.97 -19.80 26.26
N ALA A 167 6.30 -19.93 26.24
CA ALA A 167 7.17 -19.17 27.12
C ALA A 167 7.21 -17.68 26.73
N SER A 168 7.14 -17.40 25.42
CA SER A 168 7.13 -16.04 24.89
C SER A 168 6.43 -15.98 23.53
N VAL A 169 5.86 -14.82 23.22
CA VAL A 169 5.30 -14.52 21.89
C VAL A 169 5.93 -13.23 21.37
N SER A 170 6.72 -13.36 20.32
CA SER A 170 7.41 -12.26 19.64
C SER A 170 6.78 -11.97 18.28
N VAL A 171 7.01 -10.76 17.78
CA VAL A 171 6.54 -10.33 16.46
C VAL A 171 7.72 -9.93 15.58
N TRP A 172 7.65 -10.26 14.29
CA TRP A 172 8.63 -9.86 13.30
C TRP A 172 7.94 -9.31 12.06
N LEU A 173 8.03 -8.00 11.91
CA LEU A 173 7.60 -7.32 10.70
C LEU A 173 8.75 -7.32 9.69
N ILE A 174 8.52 -7.98 8.56
CA ILE A 174 9.45 -8.02 7.44
C ILE A 174 8.87 -7.17 6.31
N VAL A 175 9.65 -6.19 5.87
CA VAL A 175 9.27 -5.28 4.79
C VAL A 175 10.16 -5.52 3.59
N ALA A 176 9.62 -5.57 2.38
CA ALA A 176 10.42 -5.60 1.16
C ALA A 176 11.38 -4.39 1.13
N ASP A 177 12.64 -4.66 0.82
CA ASP A 177 13.68 -3.64 0.83
C ASP A 177 13.50 -2.65 -0.32
N SER A 178 13.24 -1.39 0.03
CA SER A 178 13.21 -0.29 -0.93
C SER A 178 13.62 1.02 -0.26
N SER A 179 14.13 1.96 -1.05
CA SER A 179 14.47 3.30 -0.56
C SER A 179 13.26 4.04 0.02
N THR A 180 12.06 3.82 -0.54
CA THR A 180 10.80 4.38 -0.03
C THR A 180 10.43 3.78 1.32
N SER A 181 10.47 2.46 1.47
CA SER A 181 10.15 1.77 2.72
C SER A 181 11.13 2.19 3.83
N ARG A 182 12.43 2.26 3.52
CA ARG A 182 13.46 2.71 4.46
C ARG A 182 13.26 4.17 4.90
N ARG A 183 12.96 5.07 3.96
CA ARG A 183 12.66 6.48 4.27
C ARG A 183 11.44 6.60 5.18
N ARG A 184 10.32 5.94 4.83
CA ARG A 184 9.11 5.97 5.65
C ARG A 184 9.34 5.42 7.06
N ALA A 185 10.13 4.35 7.20
CA ALA A 185 10.48 3.85 8.52
C ALA A 185 11.36 4.84 9.31
N ALA A 186 12.28 5.53 8.65
CA ALA A 186 13.09 6.57 9.28
C ALA A 186 12.22 7.75 9.78
N ASP A 187 11.24 8.18 8.97
CA ASP A 187 10.30 9.25 9.33
C ASP A 187 9.43 8.91 10.57
N HIS A 188 9.26 7.61 10.87
CA HIS A 188 8.48 7.10 12.00
C HIS A 188 9.32 6.28 13.00
N ALA A 189 10.64 6.51 13.05
CA ALA A 189 11.58 5.66 13.79
C ALA A 189 11.28 5.56 15.29
N THR A 190 10.83 6.63 15.94
CA THR A 190 10.54 6.63 17.39
C THR A 190 9.45 5.62 17.75
N MET A 191 8.33 5.65 17.01
CA MET A 191 7.22 4.73 17.23
C MET A 191 7.58 3.29 16.88
N LEU A 192 8.29 3.10 15.75
CA LEU A 192 8.74 1.78 15.33
C LEU A 192 9.72 1.17 16.32
N ARG A 193 10.69 1.93 16.85
CA ARG A 193 11.63 1.43 17.85
C ARG A 193 10.97 1.08 19.17
N ALA A 194 9.92 1.82 19.56
CA ALA A 194 9.16 1.51 20.77
C ALA A 194 8.40 0.17 20.65
N ALA A 195 7.82 -0.12 19.48
CA ALA A 195 7.05 -1.35 19.25
C ALA A 195 7.91 -2.54 18.78
N LEU A 196 8.96 -2.28 18.00
CA LEU A 196 9.82 -3.23 17.31
C LEU A 196 11.30 -2.90 17.62
N PRO A 197 11.77 -3.16 18.85
CA PRO A 197 13.09 -2.74 19.31
C PRO A 197 14.26 -3.43 18.61
N LEU A 198 14.06 -4.60 18.01
CA LEU A 198 15.10 -5.32 17.29
C LEU A 198 15.13 -4.96 15.80
N ASP A 199 16.33 -4.95 15.24
CA ASP A 199 16.55 -4.83 13.81
C ASP A 199 16.88 -6.20 13.16
N GLY A 200 17.05 -6.19 11.84
CA GLY A 200 17.41 -7.39 11.07
C GLY A 200 18.77 -8.00 11.38
N ARG A 201 19.64 -7.30 12.11
CA ARG A 201 20.90 -7.87 12.61
C ARG A 201 20.66 -8.59 13.93
N ALA A 202 19.97 -7.95 14.86
CA ALA A 202 19.68 -8.47 16.18
C ALA A 202 18.76 -9.70 16.13
N ILE A 203 17.79 -9.75 15.20
CA ILE A 203 16.89 -10.88 15.05
C ILE A 203 17.63 -12.19 14.71
N ARG A 204 18.80 -12.14 14.06
CA ARG A 204 19.59 -13.35 13.76
C ARG A 204 20.07 -14.04 15.04
N SER A 205 20.55 -13.25 15.99
CA SER A 205 20.95 -13.76 17.31
C SER A 205 19.75 -14.32 18.07
N TRP A 206 18.63 -13.59 18.03
CA TRP A 206 17.39 -14.02 18.70
C TRP A 206 16.81 -15.30 18.09
N LEU A 207 16.83 -15.47 16.76
CA LEU A 207 16.35 -16.70 16.10
C LEU A 207 17.18 -17.94 16.47
N ALA A 208 18.48 -17.77 16.72
CA ALA A 208 19.34 -18.87 17.17
C ALA A 208 19.11 -19.25 18.63
N ARG A 209 18.73 -18.28 19.47
CA ARG A 209 18.46 -18.47 20.91
C ARG A 209 17.28 -17.60 21.35
N PRO A 210 16.05 -18.00 21.01
CA PRO A 210 14.87 -17.23 21.35
C PRO A 210 14.68 -17.19 22.86
N GLY A 211 14.31 -16.01 23.36
CA GLY A 211 14.21 -15.72 24.79
C GLY A 211 12.95 -14.94 25.11
N SER A 212 13.12 -13.80 25.79
CA SER A 212 12.01 -12.92 26.14
C SER A 212 11.25 -12.41 24.92
N ALA A 213 9.97 -12.14 25.14
CA ALA A 213 9.07 -11.65 24.11
C ALA A 213 9.53 -10.29 23.58
N THR A 214 9.62 -10.14 22.26
CA THR A 214 10.17 -8.94 21.62
C THR A 214 9.47 -8.60 20.30
N GLY A 215 9.86 -7.48 19.70
CA GLY A 215 9.41 -7.05 18.38
C GLY A 215 10.60 -6.74 17.47
N CYS A 216 10.49 -7.07 16.19
CA CYS A 216 11.53 -6.79 15.22
C CYS A 216 10.99 -6.16 13.93
N LEU A 217 11.73 -5.20 13.37
CA LEU A 217 11.59 -4.72 12.00
C LEU A 217 12.79 -5.14 11.17
N SER A 218 12.56 -5.71 9.99
CA SER A 218 13.62 -6.01 9.02
C SER A 218 13.24 -5.58 7.62
N PHE A 219 14.25 -5.16 6.84
CA PHE A 219 14.12 -4.98 5.40
C PHE A 219 14.71 -6.19 4.71
N TRP A 220 13.95 -6.78 3.80
CA TRP A 220 14.32 -8.01 3.12
C TRP A 220 14.53 -7.77 1.64
N SER A 221 15.75 -8.03 1.18
CA SER A 221 16.03 -8.03 -0.25
C SER A 221 15.59 -9.37 -0.82
N THR A 222 14.53 -9.35 -1.63
CA THR A 222 14.25 -10.44 -2.55
C THR A 222 15.26 -10.29 -3.69
N GLY A 223 16.32 -11.11 -3.67
CA GLY A 223 17.34 -11.07 -4.73
C GLY A 223 16.70 -11.09 -6.12
N HIS A 224 17.25 -10.29 -7.04
CA HIS A 224 16.77 -10.05 -8.40
C HIS A 224 16.40 -11.34 -9.15
N ALA A 225 15.12 -11.71 -9.14
CA ALA A 225 14.53 -12.56 -10.17
C ALA A 225 13.92 -11.61 -11.22
N GLY A 226 14.72 -11.25 -12.22
CA GLY A 226 14.32 -10.45 -13.37
C GLY A 226 14.27 -8.94 -13.11
N THR A 227 14.77 -8.17 -14.08
CA THR A 227 14.66 -6.71 -14.16
C THR A 227 13.20 -6.28 -14.30
N GLY A 228 12.43 -6.37 -13.22
CA GLY A 228 11.12 -5.76 -13.08
C GLY A 228 11.29 -4.45 -12.32
N THR A 229 11.25 -3.32 -13.03
CA THR A 229 11.20 -2.00 -12.42
C THR A 229 10.09 -1.95 -11.36
N PRO A 230 10.35 -1.54 -10.11
CA PRO A 230 9.29 -1.43 -9.12
C PRO A 230 8.19 -0.47 -9.63
N PRO A 231 6.90 -0.69 -9.30
CA PRO A 231 5.80 0.13 -9.83
C PRO A 231 6.00 1.64 -9.61
N SER A 232 6.65 2.01 -8.50
CA SER A 232 7.01 3.39 -8.17
C SER A 232 8.08 4.01 -9.09
N ALA A 233 8.93 3.18 -9.70
CA ALA A 233 9.93 3.62 -10.68
C ALA A 233 9.37 3.68 -12.12
N LEU A 234 8.32 2.92 -12.45
CA LEU A 234 7.55 3.07 -13.70
C LEU A 234 6.71 4.37 -13.73
N ILE A 235 6.36 4.91 -12.55
CA ILE A 235 5.59 6.15 -12.40
C ILE A 235 6.50 7.40 -12.38
N ARG A 236 7.84 7.24 -12.34
CA ARG A 236 8.73 8.38 -12.59
C ARG A 236 8.61 8.77 -14.06
N SER A 237 7.84 9.82 -14.28
CA SER A 237 7.73 10.65 -15.48
C SER A 237 9.05 10.72 -16.27
N THR A 238 9.28 9.74 -17.15
CA THR A 238 9.84 10.03 -18.45
C THR A 238 8.64 10.39 -19.31
N ARG A 239 8.65 11.59 -19.90
CA ARG A 239 7.62 12.02 -20.84
C ARG A 239 7.74 11.14 -22.09
N HIS A 240 7.21 9.92 -22.05
CA HIS A 240 7.00 9.13 -23.24
C HIS A 240 5.84 9.77 -24.01
N ARG A 241 6.18 10.57 -25.03
CA ARG A 241 5.21 10.97 -26.05
C ARG A 241 4.78 9.70 -26.77
N ILE A 242 3.57 9.23 -26.48
CA ILE A 242 2.93 8.18 -27.28
C ILE A 242 2.47 8.84 -28.57
N ARG A 243 3.06 8.42 -29.70
CA ARG A 243 2.62 8.85 -31.03
C ARG A 243 1.37 8.06 -31.37
N VAL A 244 0.23 8.72 -31.41
CA VAL A 244 -1.01 8.11 -31.90
C VAL A 244 -0.80 7.80 -33.40
N PRO A 245 -1.01 6.55 -33.85
CA PRO A 245 -0.96 6.25 -35.28
C PRO A 245 -2.03 7.08 -35.99
N PRO A 246 -1.74 7.71 -37.15
CA PRO A 246 -2.76 8.43 -37.89
C PRO A 246 -3.90 7.45 -38.21
N THR A 247 -5.11 7.83 -37.85
CA THR A 247 -6.33 7.09 -38.21
C THR A 247 -6.35 6.95 -39.74
N ARG A 248 -6.78 5.78 -40.25
CA ARG A 248 -6.82 5.44 -41.70
C ARG A 248 -7.49 6.50 -42.59
N GLU A 249 -8.26 7.41 -41.99
CA GLU A 249 -8.92 8.55 -42.63
C GLU A 249 -7.98 9.69 -43.04
N GLN A 250 -6.82 9.86 -42.39
CA GLN A 250 -5.85 10.94 -42.68
C GLN A 250 -4.82 10.57 -43.76
N ALA A 251 -4.77 9.31 -44.22
CA ALA A 251 -3.82 8.84 -45.23
C ALA A 251 -4.27 9.09 -46.68
N ARG A 252 -5.46 9.66 -46.89
CA ARG A 252 -5.99 9.99 -48.22
C ARG A 252 -5.94 11.50 -48.46
N THR A 253 -4.74 12.04 -48.65
CA THR A 253 -4.58 13.31 -49.37
C THR A 253 -4.46 12.98 -50.85
N PRO A 254 -5.29 13.54 -51.75
CA PRO A 254 -5.14 13.28 -53.18
C PRO A 254 -3.85 13.91 -53.69
N ALA A 255 -3.05 13.13 -54.41
CA ALA A 255 -1.86 13.61 -55.09
C ALA A 255 -2.25 14.71 -56.09
N ARG A 256 -1.57 15.87 -56.02
CA ARG A 256 -1.68 16.93 -57.03
C ARG A 256 -1.19 16.39 -58.38
N PRO A 257 -1.85 16.71 -59.51
CA PRO A 257 -1.34 16.34 -60.82
C PRO A 257 -0.05 17.10 -61.12
N SER A 258 0.95 16.38 -61.64
CA SER A 258 2.23 16.91 -62.09
C SER A 258 2.03 17.81 -63.31
N ALA A 259 2.44 19.08 -63.20
CA ALA A 259 2.58 19.97 -64.34
C ALA A 259 3.88 19.63 -65.08
N SER A 260 3.77 19.15 -66.31
CA SER A 260 4.84 19.17 -67.31
C SER A 260 4.21 19.06 -68.68
N GLU A 261 4.16 20.20 -69.37
CA GLU A 261 4.43 20.32 -70.82
C GLU A 261 4.30 21.80 -71.20
N ALA A 262 5.42 22.44 -71.51
CA ALA A 262 5.47 23.66 -72.28
C ALA A 262 6.09 23.31 -73.64
N PRO A 263 5.55 23.78 -74.77
CA PRO A 263 6.03 23.40 -76.08
C PRO A 263 7.22 24.25 -76.52
N GLU A 264 8.21 23.61 -77.12
CA GLU A 264 9.22 24.26 -77.96
C GLU A 264 8.62 24.66 -79.30
N ALA A 265 8.94 25.88 -79.75
CA ALA A 265 8.80 26.32 -81.13
C ALA A 265 9.85 27.42 -81.41
N PRO A 266 10.25 27.59 -82.68
CA PRO A 266 11.65 27.61 -83.13
C PRO A 266 12.40 28.94 -83.02
#